data_AF-I3Y530-F1
#
_entry.id   AF-I3Y530-F1
#
_cell.length_a   1.000
_cell.length_b   1.000
_cell.length_c   1.000
_cell.angle_alpha   90.00
_cell.angle_beta   90.00
_cell.angle_gamma   90.00
#
_symmetry.space_group_name_H-M   'P 1'
#
loop_
_entity.id
_entity.type
_entity.pdbx_description
1 polymer ?
#
loop_
_entity_poly.entity_id
_entity_poly.type
_entity_poly.pdbx_seq_one_letter_code
_entity_poly.pdbx_strand_id
1 'polypeptide(L)' 'MHTLEESRVEARIEALCQKGCRQVRRDLAALEAGAALPETQGLSPRERALLIAELKQIMAVYGETCRID' A
#
# COMPACT_ATOMS: atom_id res chain seq x y z
N MET A 1 -10.31 13.86 12.76
CA MET A 1 -10.76 14.29 11.43
C MET A 1 -9.81 13.65 10.45
N HIS A 2 -10.22 12.57 9.79
CA HIS A 2 -9.41 11.93 8.75
C HIS A 2 -9.58 12.72 7.45
N THR A 3 -8.46 13.08 6.84
CA THR A 3 -8.36 13.94 5.66
C THR A 3 -8.74 13.15 4.41
N LEU A 4 -9.30 13.79 3.38
CA LEU A 4 -9.73 13.13 2.14
C LEU A 4 -8.60 12.33 1.43
N GLU A 5 -7.35 12.70 1.70
CA GLU A 5 -6.14 12.00 1.24
C GLU A 5 -5.98 10.62 1.89
N GLU A 6 -6.30 10.50 3.19
CA GLU A 6 -6.25 9.22 3.92
C GLU A 6 -7.27 8.24 3.35
N SER A 7 -8.49 8.69 3.02
CA SER A 7 -9.51 7.82 2.42
C SER A 7 -9.13 7.28 1.03
N ARG A 8 -8.38 8.06 0.23
CA ARG A 8 -7.86 7.56 -1.06
C ARG A 8 -6.78 6.51 -0.87
N VAL A 9 -5.87 6.74 0.09
CA VAL A 9 -4.80 5.82 0.43
C VAL A 9 -5.38 4.53 1.01
N GLU A 10 -6.30 4.60 1.98
CA GLU A 10 -7.01 3.45 2.55
C GLU A 10 -7.71 2.59 1.49
N ALA A 11 -8.49 3.20 0.59
CA ALA A 11 -9.19 2.43 -0.45
C ALA A 11 -8.20 1.67 -1.37
N ARG A 12 -7.01 2.23 -1.62
CA ARG A 12 -5.95 1.56 -2.39
C ARG A 12 -5.29 0.46 -1.58
N ILE A 13 -5.06 0.69 -0.29
CA ILE A 13 -4.55 -0.31 0.64
C ILE A 13 -5.50 -1.51 0.69
N GLU A 14 -6.80 -1.30 0.85
CA GLU A 14 -7.79 -2.38 0.86
C GLU A 14 -7.78 -3.16 -0.46
N ALA A 15 -7.77 -2.46 -1.61
CA ALA A 15 -7.70 -3.10 -2.92
C ALA A 15 -6.41 -3.91 -3.11
N LEU A 16 -5.27 -3.40 -2.62
CA LEU A 16 -3.98 -4.10 -2.63
C LEU A 16 -3.99 -5.31 -1.68
N CYS A 17 -4.55 -5.15 -0.49
CA CYS A 17 -4.65 -6.19 0.53
C CYS A 17 -5.54 -7.35 0.04
N GLN A 18 -6.63 -7.06 -0.68
CA GLN A 18 -7.49 -8.06 -1.33
C GLN A 18 -6.77 -8.87 -2.44
N LYS A 19 -5.75 -8.31 -3.10
CA LYS A 19 -4.90 -9.05 -4.05
C LYS A 19 -3.96 -10.04 -3.37
N GLY A 20 -3.74 -9.89 -2.07
CA GLY A 20 -2.94 -10.77 -1.22
C GLY A 20 -1.55 -10.24 -0.90
N CYS A 21 -1.03 -10.62 0.28
CA CYS A 21 0.22 -10.14 0.86
C CYS A 21 1.42 -10.17 -0.10
N ARG A 22 1.50 -11.17 -0.99
CA ARG A 22 2.59 -11.31 -1.97
C ARG A 22 2.58 -10.20 -3.02
N GLN A 23 1.40 -9.83 -3.50
CA GLN A 23 1.25 -8.79 -4.52
C GLN A 23 1.61 -7.43 -3.91
N VAL A 24 1.05 -7.14 -2.73
CA VAL A 24 1.36 -5.93 -1.95
C VAL A 24 2.85 -5.72 -1.75
N ARG A 25 3.61 -6.77 -1.39
CA ARG A 25 5.08 -6.68 -1.25
C ARG A 25 5.80 -6.35 -2.56
N ARG A 26 5.34 -6.92 -3.68
CA ARG A 26 5.91 -6.59 -5.00
C ARG A 26 5.62 -5.14 -5.37
N ASP A 27 4.40 -4.70 -5.09
CA ASP A 27 3.99 -3.33 -5.35
C ASP A 27 4.82 -2.34 -4.51
N LEU A 28 4.97 -2.62 -3.21
CA LEU A 28 5.88 -1.89 -2.31
C LEU A 28 7.31 -1.83 -2.85
N ALA A 29 7.89 -2.97 -3.23
CA ALA A 29 9.25 -3.04 -3.75
C ALA A 29 9.42 -2.25 -5.07
N ALA A 30 8.42 -2.32 -5.96
CA ALA A 30 8.40 -1.55 -7.20
C ALA A 30 8.32 -0.05 -6.91
N LEU A 31 7.45 0.36 -5.99
CA LEU A 31 7.30 1.75 -5.57
C LEU A 31 8.56 2.28 -4.87
N GLU A 32 9.25 1.47 -4.07
CA GLU A 32 10.52 1.84 -3.45
C GLU A 32 11.65 1.96 -4.49
N ALA A 33 11.62 1.13 -5.53
CA ALA A 33 12.55 1.18 -6.65
C ALA A 33 12.31 2.38 -7.59
N GLY A 34 11.29 3.21 -7.34
CA GLY A 34 10.96 4.34 -8.21
C GLY A 34 9.97 4.02 -9.32
N ALA A 35 9.52 2.77 -9.44
CA ALA A 35 8.57 2.37 -10.47
C ALA A 35 7.18 2.96 -10.20
N ALA A 36 6.51 3.38 -11.28
CA ALA A 36 5.12 3.82 -11.23
C ALA A 36 4.22 2.62 -11.48
N LEU A 37 3.41 2.25 -10.48
CA LEU A 37 2.40 1.22 -10.64
C LEU A 37 1.09 1.83 -11.16
N PRO A 38 0.30 1.09 -11.94
CA PRO A 38 -1.02 1.54 -12.37
C PRO A 38 -1.94 1.87 -11.18
N GLU A 39 -1.82 1.17 -10.05
CA GLU A 39 -2.60 1.47 -8.83
C GLU A 39 -2.21 2.79 -8.15
N THR A 40 -0.98 3.25 -8.36
CA THR A 40 -0.46 4.52 -7.82
C THR A 40 -0.37 5.62 -8.86
N GLN A 41 -0.80 5.32 -10.09
CA GLN A 41 -0.77 6.27 -11.20
C GLN A 41 -1.79 7.37 -10.93
N GLY A 42 -1.28 8.58 -10.65
CA GLY A 42 -2.10 9.72 -10.24
C GLY A 42 -1.98 10.10 -8.76
N LEU A 43 -1.23 9.34 -7.95
CA LEU A 43 -0.81 9.78 -6.62
C LEU A 43 0.39 10.71 -6.72
N SER A 44 0.37 11.77 -5.92
CA SER A 44 1.55 12.61 -5.76
C SER A 44 2.69 11.83 -5.09
N PRO A 45 3.97 12.20 -5.28
CA PRO A 45 5.09 11.52 -4.62
C PRO A 45 4.95 11.49 -3.10
N ARG A 46 4.30 12.51 -2.51
CA ARG A 46 3.95 12.56 -1.08
C ARG A 46 2.91 11.50 -0.69
N GLU A 47 1.82 11.39 -1.45
CA GLU A 47 0.78 10.38 -1.21
C GLU A 47 1.32 8.97 -1.41
N ARG A 48 2.19 8.76 -2.40
CA ARG A 48 2.87 7.48 -2.63
C ARG A 48 3.77 7.10 -1.47
N ALA A 49 4.53 8.04 -0.92
CA ALA A 49 5.34 7.78 0.28
C ALA A 49 4.46 7.44 1.50
N LEU A 50 3.31 8.10 1.64
CA LEU A 50 2.35 7.82 2.71
C LEU A 50 1.74 6.43 2.57
N LEU A 51 1.29 6.07 1.35
CA LEU A 51 0.79 4.73 1.01
C LEU A 51 1.81 3.63 1.34
N ILE A 52 3.08 3.83 0.98
CA ILE A 52 4.18 2.90 1.29
C ILE A 52 4.35 2.74 2.80
N ALA A 53 4.34 3.84 3.55
CA ALA A 53 4.50 3.83 5.00
C ALA A 53 3.33 3.11 5.68
N GLU A 54 2.10 3.43 5.29
CA GLU A 54 0.88 2.80 5.80
C GLU A 54 0.84 1.30 5.46
N LEU A 55 1.13 0.93 4.21
CA LEU A 55 1.24 -0.48 3.82
C LEU A 55 2.30 -1.21 4.63
N LYS A 56 3.45 -0.60 4.90
CA LYS A 56 4.49 -1.19 5.76
C LYS A 56 4.03 -1.35 7.20
N GLN A 57 3.30 -0.37 7.76
CA GLN A 57 2.72 -0.46 9.11
C GLN A 57 1.69 -1.59 9.19
N ILE A 58 0.76 -1.63 8.24
CA ILE A 58 -0.25 -2.70 8.14
C ILE A 58 0.45 -4.05 7.95
N MET A 59 1.45 -4.14 7.07
CA MET A 59 2.24 -5.36 6.89
C MET A 59 3.09 -5.73 8.11
N ALA A 60 3.48 -4.78 8.96
CA ALA A 60 4.18 -5.09 10.20
C ALA A 60 3.22 -5.71 11.23
N VAL A 61 1.99 -5.18 11.32
CA VAL A 61 0.93 -5.69 12.21
C VAL A 61 0.32 -7.00 11.68
N TYR A 62 0.05 -7.09 10.38
CA TYR A 62 -0.53 -8.27 9.72
C TYR A 62 0.53 -9.28 9.26
N GLY A 63 1.81 -8.93 9.23
CA GLY A 63 2.90 -9.81 8.84
C GLY A 63 3.09 -10.99 9.78
N GLU A 64 2.65 -10.87 11.03
CA GLU A 64 2.56 -11.97 11.99
C GLU A 64 1.36 -12.90 11.71
N THR A 65 0.32 -12.39 11.06
CA THR A 65 -0.95 -13.12 10.83
C THR A 65 -1.11 -13.62 9.39
N CYS A 66 -0.28 -13.21 8.43
CA CYS A 66 -0.31 -13.71 7.05
C CYS A 66 0.32 -15.12 6.95
N ARG A 67 -0.18 -16.08 7.74
CA ARG A 67 -0.30 -17.48 7.32
C ARG A 67 -1.47 -17.50 6.33
N ILE A 68 -1.15 -17.34 5.05
CA ILE A 68 -2.06 -17.78 3.99
C ILE A 68 -2.18 -19.30 4.18
N ASP A 69 -3.29 -19.74 4.76
CA ASP A 69 -3.80 -21.10 4.59
C ASP A 69 -4.37 -21.24 3.17
#